data_AF-A0A7W1BE84-F1
#
_entry.id   AF-A0A7W1BE84-F1
#
_cell.length_a   1.000
_cell.length_b   1.000
_cell.length_c   1.000
_cell.angle_alpha   90.00
_cell.angle_beta   90.00
_cell.angle_gamma   90.00
#
_symmetry.space_group_name_H-M   'P 1'
#
loop_
_entity.id
_entity.type
_entity.pdbx_description
1 polymer ?
#
loop_
_entity_poly.entity_id
_entity_poly.type
_entity_poly.pdbx_seq_one_letter_code
_entity_poly.pdbx_strand_id
1 'polypeptide(L)'
;MSELEVVALPNGQLAENCYLVADGRTAEAVIIDPGEESGMFLAELHSRGWSLKGIWLTHAHVDHIMGVGAVHAATGAPIHLHPLDRPLYDALPRFGAWLGMQLDPPPPPDVELRPG
;
A
#
# COMPACT_ATOMS: atom_id res chain seq x y z
N MET A 1 22.71 -5.27 15.31
CA MET A 1 22.18 -5.27 13.93
C MET A 1 20.66 -5.20 14.07
N SER A 2 19.96 -4.32 13.36
CA SER A 2 18.50 -4.47 13.22
C SER A 2 18.26 -5.64 12.27
N GLU A 3 17.28 -6.47 12.57
CA GLU A 3 16.90 -7.60 11.74
C GLU A 3 15.64 -7.16 11.00
N LEU A 4 15.81 -6.80 9.73
CA LEU A 4 14.68 -6.45 8.87
C LEU A 4 14.02 -7.74 8.41
N GLU A 5 12.70 -7.84 8.60
CA GLU A 5 11.89 -8.91 8.06
C GLU A 5 11.13 -8.41 6.83
N VAL A 6 11.10 -9.21 5.76
CA VAL A 6 10.36 -8.92 4.53
C VAL A 6 9.39 -10.06 4.26
N VAL A 7 8.11 -9.72 4.15
CA VAL A 7 7.04 -10.66 3.80
C VAL A 7 6.46 -10.24 2.46
N ALA A 8 6.55 -11.12 1.47
CA ALA A 8 5.89 -10.94 0.18
C ALA A 8 4.51 -11.62 0.22
N LEU A 9 3.48 -10.87 -0.16
CA LEU A 9 2.08 -11.30 -0.15
C LEU A 9 1.53 -11.12 -1.56
N PRO A 10 1.60 -12.16 -2.43
CA PRO A 10 0.91 -12.16 -3.71
C PRO A 10 -0.58 -11.92 -3.49
N ASN A 11 -1.15 -11.01 -4.26
CA ASN A 11 -2.42 -10.41 -3.91
C ASN A 11 -3.35 -10.18 -5.11
N GLY A 12 -4.64 -10.44 -4.88
CA GLY A 12 -5.72 -10.14 -5.80
C GLY A 12 -5.68 -10.91 -7.12
N GLN A 13 -6.57 -10.52 -8.01
CA GLN A 13 -6.78 -11.19 -9.30
C GLN A 13 -5.63 -10.95 -10.29
N LEU A 14 -4.87 -9.87 -10.09
CA LEU A 14 -3.74 -9.49 -10.94
C LEU A 14 -2.41 -10.07 -10.43
N ALA A 15 -2.42 -10.79 -9.31
CA ALA A 15 -1.26 -11.44 -8.70
C ALA A 15 -0.07 -10.50 -8.51
N GLU A 16 -0.36 -9.25 -8.11
CA GLU A 16 0.65 -8.26 -7.74
C GLU A 16 1.32 -8.69 -6.43
N ASN A 17 2.55 -8.24 -6.19
CA ASN A 17 3.24 -8.51 -4.94
C ASN A 17 3.21 -7.28 -4.03
N CYS A 18 2.41 -7.35 -2.97
CA CYS A 18 2.50 -6.43 -1.87
C CYS A 18 3.59 -6.89 -0.90
N TYR A 19 4.36 -5.97 -0.35
CA TYR A 19 5.41 -6.30 0.63
C TYR A 19 5.15 -5.63 1.97
N LEU A 20 5.34 -6.38 3.06
CA LEU A 20 5.51 -5.83 4.39
C LEU A 20 7.00 -5.89 4.74
N VAL A 21 7.56 -4.76 5.17
CA VAL A 21 8.94 -4.66 5.64
C VAL A 21 8.92 -4.15 7.06
N ALA A 22 9.45 -4.92 8.01
CA ALA A 22 9.40 -4.59 9.43
C ALA A 22 10.78 -4.63 10.09
N ASP A 23 10.99 -3.74 11.06
CA ASP A 23 12.12 -3.84 11.99
C ASP A 23 11.76 -4.77 13.15
N GLY A 24 12.45 -5.92 13.23
CA GLY A 24 12.25 -6.92 14.28
C GLY A 24 12.52 -6.41 15.70
N ARG A 25 13.14 -5.24 15.88
CA ARG A 25 13.38 -4.63 17.20
C ARG A 25 12.24 -3.75 17.69
N THR A 26 11.64 -2.96 16.79
CA THR A 26 10.63 -1.95 17.13
C THR A 26 9.22 -2.42 16.81
N ALA A 27 9.08 -3.49 16.01
CA ALA A 27 7.82 -3.90 15.40
C ALA A 27 7.19 -2.80 14.51
N GLU A 28 7.98 -1.82 14.09
CA GLU A 28 7.54 -0.84 13.10
C GLU A 28 7.67 -1.44 11.70
N ALA A 29 6.65 -1.21 10.88
CA ALA A 29 6.59 -1.75 9.53
C ALA A 29 6.20 -0.68 8.51
N VAL A 30 6.53 -0.95 7.26
CA VAL A 30 5.99 -0.26 6.08
C VAL A 30 5.36 -1.28 5.16
N ILE A 31 4.35 -0.85 4.43
CA ILE A 31 3.69 -1.64 3.38
C ILE A 31 4.04 -1.01 2.04
N ILE A 32 4.41 -1.85 1.08
CA ILE A 32 4.76 -1.44 -0.27
C ILE A 32 3.70 -1.99 -1.19
N ASP A 33 3.07 -1.09 -1.95
CA ASP A 33 2.06 -1.38 -2.97
C ASP A 33 0.87 -2.23 -2.49
N PRO A 34 0.04 -1.74 -1.54
CA PRO A 34 -1.15 -2.46 -1.11
C PRO A 34 -2.21 -2.52 -2.21
N GLY A 35 -2.28 -3.64 -2.93
CA GLY A 35 -3.30 -3.89 -3.94
C GLY A 35 -4.68 -4.29 -3.41
N GLU A 36 -5.39 -5.13 -4.15
CA GLU A 36 -6.80 -5.50 -3.94
C GLU A 36 -7.16 -6.02 -2.52
N GLU A 37 -6.57 -7.11 -2.02
CA GLU A 37 -7.04 -7.80 -0.80
C GLU A 37 -6.43 -7.22 0.50
N SER A 38 -6.80 -5.98 0.83
CA SER A 38 -6.30 -5.26 2.01
C SER A 38 -6.43 -6.04 3.33
N GLY A 39 -7.44 -6.90 3.45
CA GLY A 39 -7.67 -7.73 4.64
C GLY A 39 -6.51 -8.68 4.94
N MET A 40 -5.82 -9.20 3.92
CA MET A 40 -4.67 -10.08 4.10
C MET A 40 -3.51 -9.33 4.77
N PHE A 41 -3.20 -8.13 4.30
CA PHE A 41 -2.10 -7.32 4.82
C PHE A 41 -2.38 -6.85 6.25
N LEU A 42 -3.62 -6.41 6.51
CA LEU A 42 -4.05 -5.98 7.85
C LEU A 42 -4.02 -7.14 8.85
N ALA A 43 -4.41 -8.35 8.42
CA ALA A 43 -4.33 -9.55 9.26
C ALA A 43 -2.88 -9.93 9.58
N GLU A 44 -1.97 -9.83 8.60
CA GLU A 44 -0.54 -10.12 8.79
C GLU A 44 0.13 -9.09 9.73
N LEU A 45 -0.17 -7.81 9.57
CA LEU A 45 0.27 -6.76 10.50
C LEU A 45 -0.22 -7.05 11.93
N HIS A 46 -1.51 -7.37 12.07
CA HIS A 46 -2.11 -7.66 13.38
C HIS A 46 -1.53 -8.93 14.02
N SER A 47 -1.36 -10.02 13.27
CA SER A 47 -0.86 -11.30 13.79
C SER A 47 0.58 -11.19 14.33
N ARG A 48 1.39 -10.32 13.72
CA ARG A 48 2.77 -10.06 14.11
C ARG A 48 2.94 -8.95 15.14
N GLY A 49 1.86 -8.22 15.46
CA GLY A 49 1.91 -7.06 16.35
C GLY A 49 2.69 -5.88 15.74
N TRP A 50 2.71 -5.77 14.41
CA TRP A 50 3.44 -4.71 13.72
C TRP A 50 2.63 -3.42 13.63
N SER A 51 3.28 -2.29 13.93
CA SER A 51 2.73 -0.94 13.76
C SER A 51 3.14 -0.40 12.39
N LEU A 52 2.16 -0.20 11.51
CA LEU A 52 2.40 0.41 10.21
C LEU A 52 2.76 1.90 10.34
N LYS A 53 3.86 2.31 9.71
CA LYS A 53 4.41 3.68 9.74
C LYS A 53 4.41 4.37 8.39
N GLY A 54 4.11 3.66 7.31
CA GLY A 54 4.01 4.24 5.98
C GLY A 54 3.45 3.25 4.97
N ILE A 55 2.70 3.81 4.02
CA ILE A 55 2.26 3.15 2.79
C ILE A 55 3.12 3.72 1.67
N TRP A 56 3.97 2.88 1.08
CA TRP A 56 4.92 3.30 0.06
C TRP A 56 4.48 2.78 -1.30
N LEU A 57 4.34 3.69 -2.25
CA LEU A 57 3.93 3.34 -3.61
C LEU A 57 5.15 3.41 -4.52
N THR A 58 5.48 2.28 -5.14
CA THR A 58 6.52 2.24 -6.18
C THR A 58 6.08 3.03 -7.41
N HIS A 59 4.79 2.92 -7.75
CA HIS A 59 4.06 3.65 -8.78
C HIS A 59 2.54 3.49 -8.54
N ALA A 60 1.70 4.08 -9.40
CA ALA A 60 0.25 4.14 -9.17
C ALA A 60 -0.61 3.33 -10.16
N HIS A 61 -0.12 2.21 -10.70
CA HIS A 61 -1.01 1.30 -11.44
C HIS A 61 -2.09 0.73 -10.52
N VAL A 62 -3.24 0.40 -11.11
CA VAL A 62 -4.47 0.04 -10.38
C VAL A 62 -4.27 -1.11 -9.41
N ASP A 63 -3.56 -2.15 -9.83
CA ASP A 63 -3.24 -3.32 -9.01
C ASP A 63 -2.46 -2.99 -7.74
N HIS A 64 -1.62 -1.96 -7.76
CA HIS A 64 -0.77 -1.59 -6.63
C HIS A 64 -1.42 -0.62 -5.64
N ILE A 65 -2.55 0.01 -5.99
CA ILE A 65 -3.14 1.10 -5.18
C ILE A 65 -4.58 0.86 -4.71
N MET A 66 -5.21 -0.23 -5.13
CA MET A 66 -6.60 -0.56 -4.76
C MET A 66 -6.83 -0.61 -3.25
N GLY A 67 -5.84 -1.05 -2.49
CA GLY A 67 -5.94 -1.21 -1.04
C GLY A 67 -5.50 0.00 -0.23
N VAL A 68 -4.92 1.03 -0.87
CA VAL A 68 -4.36 2.20 -0.17
C VAL A 68 -5.39 2.86 0.74
N GLY A 69 -6.61 3.08 0.25
CA GLY A 69 -7.67 3.71 1.03
C GLY A 69 -8.06 2.90 2.26
N ALA A 70 -8.20 1.59 2.12
CA ALA A 70 -8.56 0.69 3.22
C ALA A 70 -7.43 0.58 4.26
N VAL A 71 -6.19 0.43 3.82
CA VAL A 71 -5.02 0.34 4.71
C VAL A 71 -4.81 1.66 5.45
N HIS A 72 -4.90 2.80 4.76
CA HIS A 72 -4.80 4.12 5.38
C HIS A 72 -5.91 4.34 6.42
N ALA A 73 -7.17 4.04 6.08
CA ALA A 73 -8.29 4.19 7.00
C ALA A 73 -8.16 3.31 8.26
N ALA A 74 -7.63 2.09 8.11
CA ALA A 74 -7.48 1.15 9.22
C ALA A 74 -6.28 1.47 10.14
N THR A 75 -5.22 2.09 9.61
CA THR A 75 -3.94 2.23 10.33
C THR A 75 -3.55 3.68 10.64
N GLY A 76 -4.08 4.64 9.89
CA GLY A 76 -3.62 6.03 9.89
C GLY A 76 -2.21 6.23 9.34
N ALA A 77 -1.61 5.21 8.70
CA ALA A 77 -0.26 5.33 8.15
C ALA A 77 -0.22 6.32 6.98
N PRO A 78 0.79 7.20 6.90
CA PRO A 78 0.91 8.18 5.83
C PRO A 78 1.14 7.50 4.48
N ILE A 79 0.54 8.07 3.44
CA ILE A 79 0.69 7.62 2.05
C ILE A 79 1.84 8.38 1.40
N HIS A 80 2.83 7.63 0.90
CA HIS A 80 3.99 8.14 0.19
C HIS A 80 3.86 7.86 -1.30
N LEU A 81 3.86 8.91 -2.12
CA LEU A 81 3.74 8.82 -3.57
C LEU A 81 4.69 9.79 -4.26
N HIS A 82 5.29 9.38 -5.38
CA HIS A 82 6.03 10.31 -6.22
C HIS A 82 5.06 11.22 -6.99
N PRO A 83 5.27 12.55 -7.05
CA PRO A 83 4.30 13.47 -7.66
C PRO A 83 4.03 13.21 -9.16
N LEU A 84 4.95 12.57 -9.88
CA LEU A 84 4.73 12.17 -11.28
C LEU A 84 3.64 11.10 -11.45
N ASP A 85 3.37 10.31 -10.42
CA ASP A 85 2.32 9.28 -10.44
C ASP A 85 0.96 9.80 -9.96
N ARG A 86 0.90 11.04 -9.47
CA ARG A 86 -0.35 11.64 -8.98
C ARG A 86 -1.49 11.61 -10.00
N PRO A 87 -1.28 11.93 -11.30
CA PRO A 87 -2.36 11.84 -12.29
C PRO A 87 -2.91 10.42 -12.47
N LEU A 88 -2.07 9.40 -12.31
CA LEU A 88 -2.45 8.01 -12.43
C LEU A 88 -3.21 7.53 -11.18
N TYR A 89 -2.71 7.92 -10.00
CA TYR A 89 -3.32 7.67 -8.69
C TYR A 89 -4.74 8.23 -8.58
N ASP A 90 -4.94 9.50 -8.96
CA ASP A 90 -6.25 10.15 -8.93
C ASP A 90 -7.24 9.52 -9.94
N ALA A 91 -6.72 8.84 -10.97
CA ALA A 91 -7.52 8.17 -11.99
C ALA A 91 -7.95 6.73 -11.61
N LEU A 92 -7.69 6.28 -10.37
CA LEU A 92 -8.07 4.94 -9.89
C LEU A 92 -9.53 4.56 -10.21
N PRO A 93 -10.56 5.39 -9.95
CA PRO A 93 -11.95 5.04 -10.27
C PRO A 93 -12.17 4.74 -11.76
N ARG A 94 -11.46 5.47 -12.63
CA ARG A 94 -11.55 5.30 -14.10
C ARG A 94 -10.93 3.98 -14.54
N PHE A 95 -9.79 3.59 -13.97
CA PHE A 95 -9.17 2.29 -14.28
C PHE A 95 -9.95 1.13 -13.69
N GLY A 96 -10.47 1.28 -12.47
CA GLY A 96 -11.41 0.30 -11.88
C GLY A 96 -12.59 0.05 -12.80
N ALA A 97 -13.23 1.10 -13.30
CA ALA A 97 -14.37 0.97 -14.21
C ALA A 97 -14.01 0.21 -15.51
N TRP A 98 -12.80 0.39 -16.05
CA TRP A 98 -12.33 -0.35 -17.23
C TRP A 98 -12.14 -1.85 -16.94
N LEU A 99 -11.82 -2.20 -15.69
CA LEU A 99 -11.75 -3.59 -15.20
C LEU A 99 -13.11 -4.14 -14.73
N GLY A 100 -14.20 -3.37 -14.86
CA GLY A 100 -15.52 -3.77 -14.36
C GLY A 100 -15.67 -3.67 -12.84
N MET A 101 -14.80 -2.91 -12.18
CA MET A 101 -14.79 -2.68 -10.73
C MET A 101 -15.26 -1.28 -10.40
N GLN A 102 -15.94 -1.12 -9.26
CA GLN A 102 -16.25 0.20 -8.71
C GLN A 102 -15.28 0.50 -7.57
N LEU A 103 -14.35 1.43 -7.82
CA LEU A 103 -13.32 1.83 -6.85
C LEU A 103 -13.53 3.29 -6.46
N ASP A 104 -13.39 3.58 -5.17
CA ASP A 104 -13.42 4.94 -4.66
C ASP A 104 -12.09 5.66 -4.97
N PRO A 105 -12.10 7.01 -5.09
CA PRO A 105 -10.87 7.77 -5.15
C PRO A 105 -10.03 7.50 -3.90
N PRO A 106 -8.73 7.23 -4.05
CA PRO A 106 -7.87 6.99 -2.90
C PRO A 106 -7.61 8.32 -2.15
N PRO A 107 -7.29 8.29 -0.84
CA PRO A 107 -7.00 9.50 -0.07
C PRO A 107 -5.81 10.27 -0.67
N PRO A 108 -5.72 11.60 -0.50
CA PRO A 108 -4.55 12.36 -0.95
C PRO A 108 -3.25 11.80 -0.35
N PRO A 109 -2.15 11.73 -1.10
CA PRO A 109 -0.85 11.38 -0.54
C PRO A 109 -0.43 12.38 0.55
N ASP A 110 0.12 11.88 1.64
CA ASP A 110 0.62 12.69 2.76
C ASP A 110 2.07 13.15 2.54
N VAL A 111 2.86 12.35 1.80
CA VAL A 111 4.29 12.57 1.61
C VAL A 111 4.66 12.43 0.13
N GLU A 112 5.26 13.49 -0.43
CA GLU A 112 5.85 13.45 -1.77
C GLU A 112 7.24 12.80 -1.74
N LEU A 113 7.39 11.69 -2.46
CA LEU A 113 8.70 11.07 -2.67
C LEU A 113 9.54 11.89 -3.65
N ARG A 114 10.86 11.89 -3.44
CA ARG A 114 11.83 12.59 -4.29
C ARG A 114 12.94 11.63 -4.74
N PRO A 115 13.56 11.87 -5.90
CA PRO A 115 14.80 11.18 -6.26
C PRO A 115 15.85 11.37 -5.16
N GLY A 116 16.57 10.30 -4.84
CA GLY A 116 17.68 10.28 -3.87
C GLY A 116 18.99 10.80 -4.43
#